data_AF-H0G276-F1
#
_entry.id   AF-H0G276-F1
#
_cell.length_a   1.000
_cell.length_b   1.000
_cell.length_c   1.000
_cell.angle_alpha   90.00
_cell.angle_beta   90.00
_cell.angle_gamma   90.00
#
_symmetry.space_group_name_H-M   'P 1'
#
loop_
_entity.id
_entity.type
_entity.pdbx_description
1 polymer ?
#
loop_
_entity_poly.entity_id
_entity_poly.type
_entity_poly.pdbx_seq_one_letter_code
_entity_poly.pdbx_strand_id
1 'polypeptide(L)'
;MENATSARERAQPKKVHVIGCGAIAREILAVCAANGLDHIELNCLPAIWHNTPEKITPGLREAITRARANGFERIFIAYADCGTGGLIDRLCEEEGVTRIPGPHCYSFFAGNADFAARWDDDITAFFLTDFLARQFEAFVIEPLGLDRHPELRDMYFGHYRKLVYLSQQEDAALQEKARRAAVTLGLEYEYRYTGYGDLTTSLIEV
;
A
#
# COMPACT_ATOMS: atom_id res chain seq x y z
N MET A 1 -17.80 -46.87 -26.95
CA MET A 1 -16.52 -46.61 -26.26
C MET A 1 -16.44 -45.12 -26.02
N GLU A 2 -16.98 -44.72 -24.88
CA GLU A 2 -16.79 -43.39 -24.28
C GLU A 2 -15.40 -43.29 -23.63
N ASN A 3 -15.04 -42.05 -23.28
CA ASN A 3 -13.86 -41.55 -22.54
C ASN A 3 -12.59 -41.22 -23.34
N ALA A 4 -12.31 -39.91 -23.48
CA ALA A 4 -11.23 -39.27 -22.71
C ALA A 4 -11.05 -37.76 -23.01
N THR A 5 -12.12 -36.95 -23.10
CA THR A 5 -11.99 -35.48 -23.29
C THR A 5 -12.62 -34.64 -22.18
N SER A 6 -12.99 -35.24 -21.04
CA SER A 6 -13.44 -34.48 -19.86
C SER A 6 -12.39 -34.48 -18.74
N ALA A 7 -11.39 -33.63 -18.87
CA ALA A 7 -10.54 -33.24 -17.75
C ALA A 7 -10.11 -31.79 -17.93
N ARG A 8 -11.02 -30.87 -17.58
CA ARG A 8 -10.76 -29.48 -17.19
C ARG A 8 -9.72 -28.76 -18.05
N GLU A 9 -10.16 -28.16 -19.15
CA GLU A 9 -9.65 -26.82 -19.47
C GLU A 9 -9.93 -25.98 -18.22
N ARG A 10 -8.94 -25.84 -17.33
CA ARG A 10 -8.95 -24.73 -16.38
C ARG A 10 -8.97 -23.51 -17.28
N ALA A 11 -10.14 -22.86 -17.38
CA ALA A 11 -10.25 -21.57 -18.04
C ALA A 11 -9.09 -20.72 -17.54
N GLN A 12 -8.20 -20.30 -18.44
CA GLN A 12 -7.09 -19.45 -18.03
C GLN A 12 -7.71 -18.24 -17.31
N PRO A 13 -7.23 -17.89 -16.11
CA PRO A 13 -7.75 -16.75 -15.39
C PRO A 13 -7.69 -15.52 -16.30
N LYS A 14 -8.81 -14.82 -16.44
CA LYS A 14 -8.88 -13.59 -17.23
C LYS A 14 -7.84 -12.62 -16.66
N LYS A 15 -7.05 -11.97 -17.52
CA LYS A 15 -6.07 -10.99 -17.08
C LYS A 15 -6.74 -9.85 -16.30
N VAL A 16 -6.14 -9.47 -15.19
CA VAL A 16 -6.58 -8.35 -14.33
C VAL A 16 -5.50 -7.30 -14.30
N HIS A 17 -5.86 -6.04 -14.57
CA HIS A 17 -4.93 -4.92 -14.40
C HIS A 17 -5.05 -4.38 -12.97
N VAL A 18 -3.98 -4.51 -12.18
CA VAL A 18 -3.92 -3.95 -10.84
C VAL A 18 -3.20 -2.61 -10.90
N ILE A 19 -3.86 -1.54 -10.46
CA ILE A 19 -3.25 -0.21 -10.36
C ILE A 19 -2.97 0.08 -8.88
N GLY A 20 -1.70 0.11 -8.49
CA GLY A 20 -1.28 0.26 -7.09
C GLY A 20 -0.33 1.44 -6.85
N CYS A 21 -0.06 1.70 -5.57
CA CYS A 21 0.97 2.65 -5.18
C CYS A 21 2.36 2.06 -5.40
N GLY A 22 3.30 2.83 -5.96
CA GLY A 22 4.70 2.39 -6.07
C GLY A 22 5.33 2.03 -4.71
N ALA A 23 4.81 2.57 -3.61
CA ALA A 23 5.26 2.27 -2.25
C ALA A 23 4.94 0.84 -1.79
N ILE A 24 4.02 0.15 -2.45
CA ILE A 24 3.61 -1.24 -2.10
C ILE A 24 3.88 -2.23 -3.25
N ALA A 25 4.60 -1.80 -4.29
CA ALA A 25 4.79 -2.61 -5.50
C ALA A 25 5.51 -3.93 -5.19
N ARG A 26 6.51 -3.90 -4.30
CA ARG A 26 7.26 -5.11 -3.91
C ARG A 26 6.37 -6.09 -3.18
N GLU A 27 5.50 -5.58 -2.33
CA GLU A 27 4.57 -6.34 -1.51
C GLU A 27 3.48 -6.98 -2.38
N ILE A 28 2.92 -6.25 -3.37
CA ILE A 28 2.00 -6.81 -4.37
C ILE A 28 2.68 -7.94 -5.16
N LEU A 29 3.88 -7.71 -5.69
CA LEU A 29 4.61 -8.71 -6.46
C LEU A 29 4.96 -9.95 -5.63
N ALA A 30 5.30 -9.77 -4.35
CA ALA A 30 5.56 -10.88 -3.43
C ALA A 30 4.30 -11.72 -3.20
N VAL A 31 3.14 -11.10 -2.99
CA VAL A 31 1.86 -11.79 -2.86
C VAL A 31 1.52 -12.54 -4.16
N CYS A 32 1.68 -11.90 -5.33
CA CYS A 32 1.42 -12.55 -6.61
C CYS A 32 2.29 -13.79 -6.81
N ALA A 33 3.60 -13.68 -6.56
CA ALA A 33 4.53 -14.79 -6.70
C ALA A 33 4.24 -15.94 -5.73
N ALA A 34 3.90 -15.62 -4.47
CA ALA A 34 3.61 -16.63 -3.45
C ALA A 34 2.31 -17.42 -3.73
N ASN A 35 1.37 -16.83 -4.48
CA ASN A 35 0.05 -17.40 -4.73
C ASN A 35 -0.18 -17.79 -6.21
N GLY A 36 0.83 -17.66 -7.08
CA GLY A 36 0.73 -17.98 -8.50
C GLY A 36 -0.28 -17.11 -9.26
N LEU A 37 -0.36 -15.82 -8.91
CA LEU A 37 -1.29 -14.86 -9.53
C LEU A 37 -0.73 -14.29 -10.85
N ASP A 38 -0.30 -15.17 -11.76
CA ASP A 38 0.34 -14.80 -13.03
C ASP A 38 -0.60 -14.05 -13.99
N HIS A 39 -1.90 -14.01 -13.69
CA HIS A 39 -2.91 -13.26 -14.45
C HIS A 39 -2.96 -11.77 -14.10
N ILE A 40 -2.30 -11.35 -13.02
CA ILE A 40 -2.25 -9.96 -12.58
C ILE A 40 -1.14 -9.22 -13.33
N GLU A 41 -1.52 -8.14 -14.01
CA GLU A 41 -0.57 -7.15 -14.53
C GLU A 41 -0.58 -5.92 -13.62
N LEU A 42 0.56 -5.64 -12.98
CA LEU A 42 0.71 -4.51 -12.06
C LEU A 42 1.19 -3.25 -12.80
N ASN A 43 0.45 -2.16 -12.61
CA ASN A 43 0.84 -0.81 -12.96
C ASN A 43 0.92 0.03 -11.67
N CYS A 44 2.01 0.77 -11.48
CA CYS A 44 2.20 1.58 -10.29
C CYS A 44 2.19 3.08 -10.59
N LEU A 45 1.44 3.83 -9.79
CA LEU A 45 1.55 5.28 -9.72
C LEU A 45 2.77 5.68 -8.86
N PRO A 46 3.33 6.90 -9.05
CA PRO A 46 4.51 7.35 -8.31
C PRO A 46 4.34 7.25 -6.79
N ALA A 47 5.26 6.56 -6.13
CA ALA A 47 5.20 6.32 -4.69
C ALA A 47 5.16 7.64 -3.89
N ILE A 48 5.86 8.69 -4.34
CA ILE A 48 5.94 9.98 -3.65
C ILE A 48 4.60 10.70 -3.52
N TRP A 49 3.57 10.30 -4.29
CA TRP A 49 2.23 10.89 -4.19
C TRP A 49 1.53 10.59 -2.85
N HIS A 50 2.03 9.68 -2.01
CA HIS A 50 1.55 9.57 -0.62
C HIS A 50 1.72 10.88 0.18
N ASN A 51 2.66 11.75 -0.20
CA ASN A 51 2.83 13.09 0.37
C ASN A 51 1.97 14.17 -0.32
N THR A 52 1.34 13.85 -1.46
CA THR A 52 0.46 14.75 -2.23
C THR A 52 -0.78 13.99 -2.73
N PRO A 53 -1.68 13.56 -1.82
CA PRO A 53 -2.82 12.71 -2.16
C PRO A 53 -3.73 13.24 -3.26
N GLU A 54 -3.78 14.56 -3.44
CA GLU A 54 -4.55 15.24 -4.49
C GLU A 54 -4.16 14.82 -5.92
N LYS A 55 -2.96 14.24 -6.11
CA LYS A 55 -2.49 13.71 -7.40
C LYS A 55 -2.96 12.29 -7.68
N ILE A 56 -3.37 11.55 -6.65
CA ILE A 56 -3.71 10.11 -6.77
C ILE A 56 -4.94 9.93 -7.65
N THR A 57 -6.05 10.63 -7.36
CA THR A 57 -7.31 10.45 -8.08
C THR A 57 -7.20 10.79 -9.58
N PRO A 58 -6.59 11.92 -10.00
CA PRO A 58 -6.35 12.19 -11.41
C PRO A 58 -5.48 11.11 -12.07
N GLY A 59 -4.39 10.69 -11.41
CA GLY A 59 -3.50 9.66 -11.94
C GLY A 59 -4.15 8.29 -12.09
N LEU A 60 -5.04 7.91 -11.16
CA LEU A 60 -5.86 6.70 -11.25
C LEU A 60 -6.80 6.76 -12.45
N ARG A 61 -7.51 7.88 -12.67
CA ARG A 61 -8.40 8.05 -13.82
C ARG A 61 -7.67 7.84 -15.15
N GLU A 62 -6.49 8.44 -15.27
CA GLU A 62 -5.66 8.24 -16.46
C GLU A 62 -5.17 6.79 -16.61
N ALA A 63 -4.75 6.16 -15.51
CA ALA A 63 -4.28 4.77 -15.53
C ALA A 63 -5.41 3.80 -15.91
N ILE A 64 -6.63 4.00 -15.40
CA ILE A 64 -7.83 3.24 -15.79
C ILE A 64 -8.12 3.41 -17.29
N THR A 65 -8.11 4.65 -17.78
CA THR A 65 -8.33 4.96 -19.20
C THR A 65 -7.31 4.23 -20.09
N ARG A 66 -6.03 4.27 -19.72
CA ARG A 66 -4.96 3.56 -20.45
C ARG A 66 -5.13 2.05 -20.41
N ALA A 67 -5.48 1.48 -19.25
CA ALA A 67 -5.72 0.05 -19.10
C ALA A 67 -6.84 -0.43 -20.03
N ARG A 68 -7.96 0.31 -20.10
CA ARG A 68 -9.05 0.00 -21.03
C ARG A 68 -8.65 0.11 -22.49
N ALA A 69 -7.89 1.15 -22.85
CA ALA A 69 -7.37 1.31 -24.20
C ALA A 69 -6.45 0.14 -24.61
N ASN A 70 -5.77 -0.48 -23.64
CA ASN A 70 -4.95 -1.68 -23.82
C ASN A 70 -5.75 -3.00 -23.75
N GLY A 71 -7.09 -2.94 -23.68
CA GLY A 71 -7.97 -4.11 -23.74
C GLY A 71 -8.25 -4.80 -22.40
N PHE A 72 -7.92 -4.18 -21.26
CA PHE A 72 -8.27 -4.74 -19.96
C PHE A 72 -9.76 -4.56 -19.65
N GLU A 73 -10.48 -5.68 -19.52
CA GLU A 73 -11.87 -5.71 -19.04
C GLU A 73 -11.96 -5.60 -17.52
N ARG A 74 -10.97 -6.15 -16.80
CA ARG A 74 -10.92 -6.19 -15.34
C ARG A 74 -9.80 -5.30 -14.82
N ILE A 75 -10.17 -4.33 -13.99
CA ILE A 75 -9.25 -3.39 -13.36
C ILE A 75 -9.53 -3.38 -11.86
N PHE A 76 -8.49 -3.53 -11.06
CA PHE A 76 -8.55 -3.48 -9.61
C PHE A 76 -7.60 -2.40 -9.08
N ILE A 77 -8.07 -1.60 -8.15
CA ILE A 77 -7.31 -0.49 -7.59
C ILE A 77 -6.69 -0.92 -6.24
N ALA A 78 -5.39 -1.18 -6.23
CA ALA A 78 -4.62 -1.47 -5.02
C ALA A 78 -4.19 -0.17 -4.31
N TYR A 79 -5.16 0.73 -4.09
CA TYR A 79 -5.06 1.91 -3.24
C TYR A 79 -6.17 1.87 -2.19
N ALA A 80 -5.79 2.06 -0.93
CA ALA A 80 -6.71 2.49 0.12
C ALA A 80 -7.10 3.98 -0.10
N ASP A 81 -7.83 4.61 0.83
CA ASP A 81 -8.19 6.02 0.68
C ASP A 81 -6.97 6.96 0.62
N CYS A 82 -5.96 6.69 1.44
CA CYS A 82 -4.66 7.38 1.45
C CYS A 82 -4.74 8.91 1.59
N GLY A 83 -5.75 9.41 2.32
CA GLY A 83 -5.92 10.85 2.56
C GLY A 83 -6.60 11.58 1.40
N THR A 84 -7.23 10.85 0.46
CA THR A 84 -8.02 11.47 -0.61
C THR A 84 -9.43 11.84 -0.17
N GLY A 85 -9.89 11.42 1.02
CA GLY A 85 -11.16 11.83 1.58
C GLY A 85 -12.37 11.32 0.78
N GLY A 86 -12.31 10.07 0.33
CA GLY A 86 -13.36 9.39 -0.43
C GLY A 86 -13.41 9.77 -1.90
N LEU A 87 -12.39 10.47 -2.44
CA LEU A 87 -12.32 10.77 -3.87
C LEU A 87 -12.02 9.52 -4.71
N ILE A 88 -11.22 8.58 -4.19
CA ILE A 88 -10.96 7.32 -4.89
C ILE A 88 -12.23 6.46 -4.93
N ASP A 89 -13.03 6.43 -3.86
CA ASP A 89 -14.32 5.72 -3.84
C ASP A 89 -15.26 6.22 -4.95
N ARG A 90 -15.46 7.54 -5.01
CA ARG A 90 -16.27 8.17 -6.05
C ARG A 90 -15.76 7.86 -7.47
N LEU A 91 -14.44 7.91 -7.67
CA LEU A 91 -13.85 7.50 -8.95
C LEU A 91 -14.14 6.02 -9.27
N CYS A 92 -14.01 5.14 -8.28
CA CYS A 92 -14.28 3.71 -8.46
C CYS A 92 -15.74 3.46 -8.86
N GLU A 93 -16.69 4.16 -8.24
CA GLU A 93 -18.11 4.13 -8.61
C GLU A 93 -18.36 4.64 -10.03
N GLU A 94 -17.80 5.81 -10.38
CA GLU A 94 -17.92 6.41 -11.73
C GLU A 94 -17.37 5.48 -12.82
N GLU A 95 -16.23 4.86 -12.55
CA GLU A 95 -15.54 4.00 -13.49
C GLU A 95 -16.03 2.54 -13.41
N GLY A 96 -16.87 2.16 -12.45
CA GLY A 96 -17.30 0.76 -12.27
C GLY A 96 -16.15 -0.21 -11.99
N VAL A 97 -15.14 0.23 -11.23
CA VAL A 97 -14.02 -0.60 -10.77
C VAL A 97 -14.07 -0.75 -9.26
N THR A 98 -13.33 -1.71 -8.70
CA THR A 98 -13.23 -1.92 -7.25
C THR A 98 -11.83 -1.59 -6.75
N ARG A 99 -11.73 -1.28 -5.45
CA ARG A 99 -10.46 -1.01 -4.77
C ARG A 99 -10.30 -1.85 -3.51
N ILE A 100 -9.06 -2.00 -3.07
CA ILE A 100 -8.76 -2.53 -1.74
C ILE A 100 -9.35 -1.60 -0.65
N PRO A 101 -10.07 -2.13 0.35
CA PRO A 101 -10.62 -1.31 1.42
C PRO A 101 -9.54 -0.83 2.38
N GLY A 102 -9.87 0.23 3.14
CA GLY A 102 -9.04 0.75 4.22
C GLY A 102 -8.78 2.25 4.13
N PRO A 103 -8.39 2.88 5.26
CA PRO A 103 -8.05 4.30 5.33
C PRO A 103 -6.68 4.62 4.70
N HIS A 104 -5.69 3.73 4.80
CA HIS A 104 -4.34 3.94 4.28
C HIS A 104 -3.72 2.64 3.77
N CYS A 105 -2.78 2.71 2.84
CA CYS A 105 -2.16 1.49 2.32
C CYS A 105 -1.43 0.67 3.41
N TYR A 106 -0.98 1.30 4.49
CA TYR A 106 -0.35 0.57 5.58
C TYR A 106 -1.37 -0.13 6.49
N SER A 107 -2.64 0.30 6.53
CA SER A 107 -3.63 -0.27 7.47
C SER A 107 -4.00 -1.70 7.08
N PHE A 108 -4.11 -1.97 5.78
CA PHE A 108 -4.43 -3.32 5.32
C PHE A 108 -3.29 -4.32 5.58
N PHE A 109 -2.03 -3.89 5.78
CA PHE A 109 -0.97 -4.81 6.17
C PHE A 109 -1.19 -5.37 7.57
N ALA A 110 -1.63 -4.54 8.50
CA ALA A 110 -2.04 -4.98 9.84
C ALA A 110 -3.39 -5.72 9.83
N GLY A 111 -4.17 -5.58 8.75
CA GLY A 111 -5.59 -5.94 8.71
C GLY A 111 -6.45 -4.78 9.19
N ASN A 112 -7.42 -4.35 8.38
CA ASN A 112 -8.21 -3.16 8.67
C ASN A 112 -9.05 -3.28 9.96
N ALA A 113 -9.48 -4.50 10.30
CA ALA A 113 -10.21 -4.76 11.54
C ALA A 113 -9.31 -4.56 12.78
N ASP A 114 -8.12 -5.16 12.77
CA ASP A 114 -7.14 -5.03 13.87
C ASP A 114 -6.60 -3.60 13.98
N PHE A 115 -6.41 -2.94 12.85
CA PHE A 115 -6.04 -1.53 12.81
C PHE A 115 -7.10 -0.64 13.47
N ALA A 116 -8.38 -0.86 13.15
CA ALA A 116 -9.49 -0.11 13.76
C ALA A 116 -9.62 -0.39 15.27
N ALA A 117 -9.43 -1.64 15.70
CA ALA A 117 -9.51 -2.02 17.11
C ALA A 117 -8.43 -1.38 17.99
N ARG A 118 -7.32 -0.93 17.40
CA ARG A 118 -6.19 -0.28 18.09
C ARG A 118 -6.15 1.23 17.93
N TRP A 119 -7.15 1.81 17.26
CA TRP A 119 -7.13 3.21 16.89
C TRP A 119 -6.87 4.15 18.07
N ASP A 120 -7.50 3.90 19.22
CA ASP A 120 -7.33 4.74 20.42
C ASP A 120 -5.89 4.73 20.95
N ASP A 121 -5.18 3.59 20.85
CA ASP A 121 -3.77 3.46 21.28
C ASP A 121 -2.79 4.07 20.27
N ASP A 122 -3.18 4.08 18.98
CA ASP A 122 -2.30 4.44 17.87
C ASP A 122 -2.64 5.79 17.22
N ILE A 123 -3.61 6.53 17.75
CA ILE A 123 -4.01 7.84 17.22
C ILE A 123 -2.85 8.87 17.21
N THR A 124 -1.84 8.66 18.06
CA THR A 124 -0.62 9.49 18.12
C THR A 124 0.61 8.79 17.52
N ALA A 125 0.40 7.72 16.74
CA ALA A 125 1.48 6.96 16.12
C ALA A 125 1.82 7.49 14.73
N PHE A 126 3.13 7.53 14.43
CA PHE A 126 3.62 7.64 13.07
C PHE A 126 3.86 6.23 12.53
N PHE A 127 3.15 5.85 11.46
CA PHE A 127 3.26 4.51 10.90
C PHE A 127 4.38 4.43 9.86
N LEU A 128 5.22 3.40 9.99
CA LEU A 128 6.31 3.10 9.08
C LEU A 128 6.09 1.70 8.49
N THR A 129 6.26 1.54 7.18
CA THR A 129 6.29 0.23 6.50
C THR A 129 7.71 -0.12 6.05
N ASP A 130 7.95 -1.33 5.55
CA ASP A 130 9.27 -1.73 5.04
C ASP A 130 9.75 -0.79 3.92
N PHE A 131 8.84 -0.33 3.06
CA PHE A 131 9.16 0.64 2.01
C PHE A 131 9.63 1.97 2.59
N LEU A 132 8.88 2.54 3.54
CA LEU A 132 9.24 3.80 4.18
C LEU A 132 10.51 3.65 5.02
N ALA A 133 10.74 2.53 5.69
CA ALA A 133 11.99 2.24 6.40
C ALA A 133 13.21 2.22 5.45
N ARG A 134 13.04 1.71 4.22
CA ARG A 134 14.09 1.74 3.19
C ARG A 134 14.35 3.14 2.65
N GLN A 135 13.28 3.92 2.46
CA GLN A 135 13.29 5.19 1.73
C GLN A 135 13.10 6.41 2.63
N PHE A 136 13.34 6.26 3.93
CA PHE A 136 12.99 7.26 4.95
C PHE A 136 13.55 8.65 4.63
N GLU A 137 14.78 8.72 4.13
CA GLU A 137 15.42 9.96 3.72
C GLU A 137 14.62 10.67 2.61
N ALA A 138 14.44 9.98 1.47
CA ALA A 138 13.81 10.54 0.29
C ALA A 138 12.29 10.76 0.42
N PHE A 139 11.63 10.10 1.39
CA PHE A 139 10.17 10.11 1.52
C PHE A 139 9.67 10.84 2.76
N VAL A 140 10.52 11.05 3.77
CA VAL A 140 10.17 11.77 5.00
C VAL A 140 11.11 12.95 5.23
N ILE A 141 12.43 12.74 5.25
CA ILE A 141 13.39 13.79 5.62
C ILE A 141 13.42 14.91 4.57
N GLU A 142 13.75 14.59 3.32
CA GLU A 142 13.91 15.58 2.24
C GLU A 142 12.59 16.31 1.90
N PRO A 143 11.43 15.62 1.78
CA PRO A 143 10.17 16.29 1.44
C PRO A 143 9.64 17.20 2.55
N LEU A 144 9.90 16.87 3.81
CA LEU A 144 9.58 17.72 4.96
C LEU A 144 10.67 18.79 5.21
N GLY A 145 11.79 18.74 4.48
CA GLY A 145 12.89 19.68 4.61
C GLY A 145 13.67 19.57 5.92
N LEU A 146 13.62 18.42 6.59
CA LEU A 146 14.27 18.19 7.88
C LEU A 146 15.80 18.16 7.79
N ASP A 147 16.33 17.85 6.61
CA ASP A 147 17.75 17.94 6.25
C ASP A 147 18.26 19.39 6.28
N ARG A 148 17.41 20.36 5.91
CA ARG A 148 17.74 21.79 5.83
C ARG A 148 17.29 22.57 7.07
N HIS A 149 16.20 22.14 7.68
CA HIS A 149 15.52 22.81 8.79
C HIS A 149 15.16 21.80 9.90
N PRO A 150 16.15 21.33 10.69
CA PRO A 150 15.91 20.34 11.74
C PRO A 150 14.88 20.79 12.80
N GLU A 151 14.70 22.09 13.00
CA GLU A 151 13.70 22.69 13.89
C GLU A 151 12.25 22.34 13.49
N LEU A 152 12.00 22.01 12.22
CA LEU A 152 10.67 21.60 11.75
C LEU A 152 10.25 20.25 12.32
N ARG A 153 11.19 19.45 12.84
CA ARG A 153 10.88 18.15 13.45
C ARG A 153 9.81 18.31 14.54
N ASP A 154 9.98 19.25 15.45
CA ASP A 154 9.04 19.42 16.56
C ASP A 154 7.69 19.96 16.10
N MET A 155 7.68 20.75 15.01
CA MET A 155 6.44 21.22 14.40
C MET A 155 5.64 20.09 13.76
N TYR A 156 6.30 19.16 13.06
CA TYR A 156 5.62 18.05 12.39
C TYR A 156 5.31 16.89 13.34
N PHE A 157 6.24 16.57 14.26
CA PHE A 157 6.21 15.34 15.05
C PHE A 157 5.93 15.56 16.55
N GLY A 158 5.81 16.81 17.03
CA GLY A 158 5.66 17.11 18.46
C GLY A 158 4.38 16.57 19.13
N HIS A 159 3.37 16.18 18.35
CA HIS A 159 2.15 15.53 18.84
C HIS A 159 2.15 14.01 18.68
N TYR A 160 3.16 13.44 18.03
CA TYR A 160 3.35 12.00 17.93
C TYR A 160 4.10 11.50 19.17
N ARG A 161 3.76 10.29 19.60
CA ARG A 161 4.40 9.65 20.77
C ARG A 161 5.35 8.54 20.36
N LYS A 162 4.95 7.78 19.34
CA LYS A 162 5.66 6.58 18.90
C LYS A 162 5.68 6.47 17.39
N LEU A 163 6.74 5.85 16.88
CA LEU A 163 6.80 5.30 15.55
C LEU A 163 6.43 3.81 15.64
N VAL A 164 5.36 3.42 14.97
CA VAL A 164 4.95 2.03 14.85
C VAL A 164 5.45 1.50 13.51
N TYR A 165 6.43 0.61 13.55
CA TYR A 165 6.93 -0.08 12.37
C TYR A 165 6.10 -1.34 12.11
N LEU A 166 5.25 -1.26 11.08
CA LEU A 166 4.46 -2.37 10.53
C LEU A 166 5.33 -3.10 9.49
N SER A 167 5.88 -4.23 9.89
CA SER A 167 6.88 -4.97 9.13
C SER A 167 6.24 -6.05 8.26
N GLN A 168 6.54 -6.02 6.96
CA GLN A 168 6.04 -7.02 6.01
C GLN A 168 6.92 -8.28 6.01
N GLN A 169 8.21 -8.14 6.33
CA GLN A 169 9.15 -9.25 6.45
C GLN A 169 10.07 -9.07 7.65
N GLU A 170 10.44 -10.19 8.30
CA GLU A 170 11.45 -10.17 9.36
C GLU A 170 12.84 -9.90 8.78
N ASP A 171 13.24 -8.62 8.77
CA ASP A 171 14.55 -8.17 8.29
C ASP A 171 15.21 -7.30 9.37
N ALA A 172 16.31 -7.79 9.94
CA ALA A 172 17.05 -7.10 11.00
C ALA A 172 17.63 -5.75 10.56
N ALA A 173 18.02 -5.62 9.28
CA ALA A 173 18.55 -4.36 8.74
C ALA A 173 17.43 -3.32 8.58
N LEU A 174 16.22 -3.73 8.23
CA LEU A 174 15.06 -2.82 8.18
C LEU A 174 14.59 -2.40 9.57
N GLN A 175 14.57 -3.33 10.53
CA GLN A 175 14.28 -2.99 11.93
C GLN A 175 15.25 -1.94 12.46
N GLU A 176 16.54 -2.08 12.17
CA GLU A 176 17.55 -1.11 12.57
C GLU A 176 17.36 0.26 11.89
N LYS A 177 17.02 0.29 10.59
CA LYS A 177 16.66 1.55 9.91
C LYS A 177 15.42 2.21 10.54
N ALA A 178 14.39 1.42 10.87
CA ALA A 178 13.18 1.91 11.52
C ALA A 178 13.45 2.45 12.93
N ARG A 179 14.34 1.82 13.70
CA ARG A 179 14.79 2.36 15.00
C ARG A 179 15.49 3.71 14.84
N ARG A 180 16.37 3.84 13.84
CA ARG A 180 17.04 5.12 13.56
C ARG A 180 16.05 6.20 13.14
N ALA A 181 15.06 5.85 12.32
CA ALA A 181 13.97 6.77 11.97
C ALA A 181 13.23 7.28 13.22
N ALA A 182 12.89 6.37 14.16
CA ALA A 182 12.25 6.76 15.42
C ALA A 182 13.13 7.70 16.25
N VAL A 183 14.43 7.41 16.36
CA VAL A 183 15.41 8.30 17.04
C VAL A 183 15.50 9.67 16.36
N THR A 184 15.59 9.72 15.03
CA THR A 184 15.64 10.97 14.27
C THR A 184 14.40 11.84 14.52
N LEU A 185 13.23 11.22 14.58
CA LEU A 185 11.96 11.91 14.84
C LEU A 185 11.73 12.20 16.33
N GLY A 186 12.53 11.64 17.24
CA GLY A 186 12.35 11.78 18.68
C GLY A 186 11.14 10.99 19.23
N LEU A 187 10.82 9.85 18.60
CA LEU A 187 9.66 9.03 18.93
C LEU A 187 10.06 7.70 19.57
N GLU A 188 9.19 7.16 20.43
CA GLU A 188 9.35 5.80 20.93
C GLU A 188 9.22 4.78 19.79
N TYR A 189 10.04 3.74 19.79
CA TYR A 189 10.02 2.73 18.73
C TYR A 189 9.16 1.53 19.13
N GLU A 190 8.17 1.20 18.31
CA GLU A 190 7.35 0.00 18.45
C GLU A 190 7.45 -0.86 17.18
N TYR A 191 7.79 -2.13 17.33
CA TYR A 191 7.85 -3.10 16.23
C TYR A 191 6.60 -3.97 16.21
N ARG A 192 6.01 -4.14 15.02
CA ARG A 192 4.92 -5.08 14.78
C ARG A 192 5.15 -5.83 13.48
N TYR A 193 5.30 -7.14 13.56
CA TYR A 193 5.25 -7.98 12.38
C TYR A 193 3.80 -8.12 11.91
N THR A 194 3.54 -7.80 10.65
CA THR A 194 2.19 -7.85 10.06
C THR A 194 2.10 -8.76 8.84
N GLY A 195 3.22 -9.02 8.17
CA GLY A 195 3.17 -9.64 6.84
C GLY A 195 2.40 -8.73 5.87
N TYR A 196 1.55 -9.34 5.03
CA TYR A 196 0.81 -8.63 3.99
C TYR A 196 -0.67 -8.37 4.34
N GLY A 197 -1.19 -8.90 5.45
CA GLY A 197 -2.58 -8.70 5.89
C GLY A 197 -3.63 -8.87 4.78
N ASP A 198 -4.60 -7.95 4.75
CA ASP A 198 -5.71 -7.96 3.79
C ASP A 198 -5.26 -7.78 2.33
N LEU A 199 -4.01 -7.33 2.07
CA LEU A 199 -3.49 -7.28 0.69
C LEU A 199 -3.48 -8.68 0.06
N THR A 200 -3.14 -9.71 0.83
CA THR A 200 -3.11 -11.09 0.33
C THR A 200 -4.48 -11.54 -0.09
N THR A 201 -5.46 -11.41 0.81
CA THR A 201 -6.85 -11.80 0.56
C THR A 201 -7.42 -11.02 -0.64
N SER A 202 -7.21 -9.71 -0.66
CA SER A 202 -7.73 -8.84 -1.73
C SER A 202 -7.18 -9.21 -3.10
N LEU A 203 -5.90 -9.58 -3.21
CA LEU A 203 -5.31 -9.97 -4.50
C LEU A 203 -5.66 -11.40 -4.94
N ILE A 204 -5.96 -12.31 -4.00
CA ILE A 204 -6.41 -13.66 -4.34
C ILE A 204 -7.83 -13.64 -4.91
N GLU A 205 -8.65 -12.66 -4.50
CA GLU A 205 -10.06 -12.56 -4.88
C GLU A 205 -10.30 -11.93 -6.28
N VAL A 206 -9.27 -11.38 -6.95
CA VAL A 206 -9.41 -10.68 -8.25
C VAL A 206 -9.26 -11.54 -9.50
#